data_AF-A0A0Q4RB96-F1
#
_entry.id   AF-A0A0Q4RB96-F1
#
_cell.length_a   1.000
_cell.length_b   1.000
_cell.length_c   1.000
_cell.angle_alpha   90.00
_cell.angle_beta   90.00
_cell.angle_gamma   90.00
#
_symmetry.space_group_name_H-M   'P 1'
#
loop_
_entity.id
_entity.type
_entity.pdbx_description
1 polymer ?
#
loop_
_entity_poly.entity_id
_entity_poly.type
_entity_poly.pdbx_seq_one_letter_code
_entity_poly.pdbx_strand_id
1 'polypeptide(L)'
;MPNGEIQPENLATFHPIGEWMTAHGTAIYGTRGGPAAPGDWGVTTQRGKTVYVHLMRAHDGLVTLPIDGPMRGRIASARLFDGGAAVKVMAGKGRIELSGLPPLGKAWDQIVALELR
;
A
#
# COMPACT_ATOMS: atom_id res chain seq x y z
N MET A 1 4.20 34.28 -8.30
CA MET A 1 3.66 35.27 -9.26
C MET A 1 2.21 35.59 -8.89
N PRO A 2 1.75 36.85 -8.89
CA PRO A 2 0.37 37.22 -8.53
C PRO A 2 -0.57 37.26 -9.76
N ASN A 3 -0.39 36.36 -10.73
CA ASN A 3 -1.14 36.33 -12.00
C ASN A 3 -2.26 35.26 -12.03
N GLY A 4 -2.48 34.53 -10.93
CA GLY A 4 -3.48 33.46 -10.84
C GLY A 4 -3.07 32.14 -11.49
N GLU A 5 -1.86 32.05 -12.05
CA GLU A 5 -1.33 30.79 -12.58
C GLU A 5 -0.68 29.96 -11.47
N ILE A 6 -0.76 28.62 -11.61
CA ILE A 6 -0.02 27.70 -10.76
C ILE A 6 1.45 27.78 -11.15
N GLN A 7 2.33 27.91 -10.15
CA GLN A 7 3.76 28.03 -10.37
C GLN A 7 4.32 26.77 -11.07
N PRO A 8 5.27 26.90 -12.01
CA PRO A 8 5.81 25.75 -12.76
C PRO A 8 6.35 24.61 -11.88
N GLU A 9 6.95 24.94 -10.73
CA GLU A 9 7.52 23.96 -9.79
C GLU A 9 6.42 23.13 -9.11
N ASN A 10 5.25 23.74 -8.86
CA ASN A 10 4.08 23.03 -8.36
C ASN A 10 3.52 22.10 -9.42
N LEU A 11 3.43 22.55 -10.68
CA LEU A 11 3.00 21.70 -11.80
C LEU A 11 3.94 20.50 -11.97
N ALA A 12 5.26 20.72 -11.88
CA ALA A 12 6.26 19.66 -11.94
C ALA A 12 6.11 18.63 -10.80
N THR A 13 5.53 19.02 -9.67
CA THR A 13 5.20 18.10 -8.56
C THR A 13 3.85 17.41 -8.76
N PHE A 14 2.83 18.14 -9.22
CA PHE A 14 1.47 17.62 -9.37
C PHE A 14 1.34 16.61 -10.51
N HIS A 15 2.09 16.78 -11.60
CA HIS A 15 2.07 15.86 -12.73
C HIS A 15 2.45 14.42 -12.32
N PRO A 16 3.61 14.18 -11.69
CA PRO A 16 3.97 12.87 -11.17
C PRO A 16 2.95 12.28 -10.17
N ILE A 17 2.33 13.12 -9.33
CA ILE A 17 1.26 12.67 -8.43
C ILE A 17 0.05 12.18 -9.24
N GLY A 18 -0.38 12.93 -10.26
CA GLY A 18 -1.49 12.56 -11.13
C GLY A 18 -1.23 11.26 -11.92
N GLU A 19 -0.01 11.09 -12.42
CA GLU A 19 0.43 9.85 -13.08
C GLU A 19 0.37 8.67 -12.11
N TRP A 20 0.91 8.82 -10.89
CA TRP A 20 0.84 7.79 -9.87
C TRP A 20 -0.62 7.45 -9.51
N MET A 21 -1.47 8.46 -9.35
CA MET A 21 -2.90 8.28 -9.03
C MET A 21 -3.68 7.59 -10.15
N THR A 22 -3.26 7.72 -11.41
CA THR A 22 -3.92 7.04 -12.54
C THR A 22 -3.82 5.52 -12.42
N ALA A 23 -2.66 5.01 -11.99
CA ALA A 23 -2.44 3.58 -11.78
C ALA A 23 -2.92 3.10 -10.41
N HIS A 24 -2.75 3.90 -9.36
CA HIS A 24 -2.93 3.46 -7.96
C HIS A 24 -4.17 4.01 -7.28
N GLY A 25 -4.97 4.84 -7.97
CA GLY A 25 -6.11 5.54 -7.40
C GLY A 25 -7.15 4.62 -6.75
N THR A 26 -7.27 3.36 -7.18
CA THR A 26 -8.17 2.37 -6.55
C THR A 26 -7.81 2.07 -5.09
N ALA A 27 -6.53 2.19 -4.72
CA ALA A 27 -6.04 2.02 -3.35
C ALA A 27 -6.27 3.28 -2.47
N ILE A 28 -6.78 4.36 -3.05
CA ILE A 28 -7.01 5.65 -2.37
C ILE A 28 -8.50 6.05 -2.41
N TYR A 29 -9.08 6.10 -3.61
CA TYR A 29 -10.46 6.54 -3.81
C TYR A 29 -11.47 5.51 -3.30
N GLY A 30 -12.41 5.99 -2.47
CA GLY A 30 -13.46 5.14 -1.90
C GLY A 30 -12.96 4.16 -0.83
N THR A 31 -11.72 4.33 -0.36
CA THR A 31 -11.20 3.54 0.77
C THR A 31 -11.54 4.19 2.11
N ARG A 32 -11.31 3.44 3.18
CA ARG A 32 -11.27 3.89 4.58
C ARG A 32 -9.96 3.45 5.20
N GLY A 33 -9.72 3.86 6.46
CA GLY A 33 -8.60 3.36 7.25
C GLY A 33 -8.60 1.83 7.25
N GLY A 34 -7.45 1.25 6.92
CA GLY A 34 -7.28 -0.18 6.92
C GLY A 34 -7.11 -0.74 8.34
N PRO A 35 -7.02 -2.07 8.45
CA PRO A 35 -7.05 -2.75 9.73
C PRO A 35 -5.75 -2.68 10.54
N ALA A 36 -4.63 -2.36 9.89
CA ALA A 36 -3.34 -2.23 10.58
C ALA A 36 -3.08 -0.75 10.86
N ALA A 37 -2.73 -0.45 12.12
CA ALA A 37 -2.27 0.87 12.48
C ALA A 37 -1.01 1.25 11.67
N PRO A 38 -0.81 2.55 11.35
CA PRO A 38 0.44 3.04 10.75
C PRO A 38 1.67 2.57 11.53
N GLY A 39 2.77 2.33 10.82
CA GLY A 39 4.06 1.99 11.41
C GLY A 39 5.23 2.41 10.52
N ASP A 40 6.45 2.05 10.93
CA ASP A 40 7.69 2.41 10.22
C ASP A 40 7.83 1.79 8.83
N TRP A 41 6.87 0.97 8.40
CA TRP A 41 6.77 0.39 7.06
C TRP A 41 5.80 1.17 6.14
N GLY A 42 4.85 1.92 6.71
CA GLY A 42 3.79 2.62 5.97
C GLY A 42 2.41 2.52 6.63
N VAL A 43 1.36 2.39 5.80
CA VAL A 43 -0.05 2.45 6.23
C VAL A 43 -0.94 1.44 5.51
N THR A 44 -2.15 1.21 6.03
CA THR A 44 -3.18 0.46 5.28
C THR A 44 -4.41 1.30 4.99
N THR A 45 -5.00 1.04 3.82
CA THR A 45 -6.37 1.47 3.48
C THR A 45 -7.20 0.23 3.16
N GLN A 46 -8.52 0.37 3.16
CA GLN A 46 -9.43 -0.75 2.86
C GLN A 46 -10.63 -0.29 2.04
N ARG A 47 -11.00 -1.09 1.04
CA ARG A 47 -12.24 -0.97 0.27
C ARG A 47 -12.94 -2.32 0.20
N GLY A 48 -14.09 -2.43 0.88
CA GLY A 48 -14.83 -3.69 0.95
C GLY A 48 -13.95 -4.80 1.55
N LYS A 49 -13.67 -5.84 0.75
CA LYS A 49 -12.83 -6.98 1.15
C LYS A 49 -11.36 -6.84 0.76
N THR A 50 -10.96 -5.77 0.08
CA THR A 50 -9.56 -5.55 -0.30
C THR A 50 -8.91 -4.59 0.68
N VAL A 51 -7.82 -5.03 1.32
CA VAL A 51 -6.93 -4.19 2.11
C VAL A 51 -5.71 -3.86 1.26
N TYR A 52 -5.41 -2.58 1.10
CA TYR A 52 -4.21 -2.12 0.43
C TYR A 52 -3.16 -1.78 1.49
N VAL A 53 -2.03 -2.47 1.43
CA VAL A 53 -0.87 -2.21 2.27
C VAL A 53 0.08 -1.33 1.48
N HIS A 54 0.25 -0.09 1.92
CA HIS A 54 1.15 0.89 1.31
C HIS A 54 2.52 0.79 1.97
N LEU A 55 3.50 0.22 1.28
CA LEU A 55 4.87 0.06 1.75
C LEU A 55 5.71 1.25 1.28
N MET A 56 5.92 2.21 2.16
CA MET A 56 6.50 3.52 1.83
C MET A 56 7.95 3.68 2.33
N ARG A 57 8.53 2.60 2.87
CA ARG A 57 9.83 2.61 3.55
C ARG A 57 10.65 1.43 3.06
N ALA A 58 11.96 1.62 2.98
CA ALA A 58 12.86 0.58 2.48
C ALA A 58 12.76 -0.69 3.35
N HIS A 59 12.74 -1.85 2.70
CA HIS A 59 12.68 -3.17 3.33
C HIS A 59 13.56 -4.16 2.55
N ASP A 60 13.93 -5.25 3.20
CA ASP A 60 14.77 -6.34 2.67
C ASP A 60 13.95 -7.46 2.00
N GLY A 61 12.73 -7.12 1.56
CA GLY A 61 11.77 -8.07 0.99
C GLY A 61 10.85 -8.75 2.01
N LEU A 62 10.95 -8.36 3.29
CA LEU A 62 10.10 -8.82 4.38
C LEU A 62 9.52 -7.63 5.16
N VAL A 63 8.21 -7.65 5.43
CA VAL A 63 7.52 -6.61 6.21
C VAL A 63 6.54 -7.25 7.18
N THR A 64 6.57 -6.81 8.45
CA THR A 64 5.61 -7.24 9.47
C THR A 64 4.55 -6.18 9.72
N LEU A 65 3.29 -6.59 9.68
CA LEU A 65 2.13 -5.72 9.91
C LEU A 65 1.44 -6.08 11.24
N PRO A 66 1.07 -5.08 12.07
CA PRO A 66 0.30 -5.30 13.29
C PRO A 66 -1.18 -5.50 12.93
N ILE A 67 -1.53 -6.72 12.53
CA ILE A 67 -2.91 -7.11 12.20
C ILE A 67 -3.40 -8.11 13.25
N ASP A 68 -4.53 -7.78 13.88
CA ASP A 68 -5.13 -8.59 14.91
C ASP A 68 -5.49 -10.01 14.44
N GLY A 69 -5.39 -10.96 15.37
CA GLY A 69 -5.58 -12.39 15.15
C GLY A 69 -6.87 -12.80 14.40
N PRO A 70 -8.04 -12.15 14.57
CA PRO A 70 -9.26 -12.48 13.83
C PRO A 70 -9.16 -12.23 12.32
N MET A 71 -8.26 -11.35 11.86
CA MET A 71 -8.05 -11.11 10.42
C MET A 71 -7.16 -12.14 9.74
N ARG A 72 -6.32 -12.86 10.49
CA ARG A 72 -5.47 -13.95 9.99
C ARG A 72 -6.27 -14.98 9.19
N GLY A 73 -7.37 -15.46 9.78
CA GLY A 73 -8.21 -16.50 9.17
C GLY A 73 -9.00 -15.99 7.95
N ARG A 74 -8.97 -14.68 7.69
CA ARG A 74 -9.75 -14.03 6.66
C ARG A 74 -8.93 -13.70 5.43
N ILE A 75 -7.60 -13.73 5.44
CA ILE A 75 -6.82 -13.46 4.22
C ILE A 75 -6.96 -14.64 3.25
N ALA A 76 -7.55 -14.37 2.09
CA ALA A 76 -7.72 -15.32 0.98
C ALA A 76 -6.50 -15.31 0.06
N SER A 77 -5.94 -14.13 -0.24
CA SER A 77 -4.73 -13.98 -1.07
C SER A 77 -4.01 -12.66 -0.80
N ALA A 78 -2.72 -12.63 -1.12
CA ALA A 78 -1.92 -11.41 -1.17
C ALA A 78 -1.17 -11.31 -2.50
N ARG A 79 -1.22 -10.16 -3.14
CA ARG A 79 -0.56 -9.90 -4.43
C ARG A 79 -0.01 -8.47 -4.47
N LEU A 80 1.10 -8.27 -5.17
CA LEU A 80 1.51 -6.92 -5.58
C LEU A 80 0.37 -6.31 -6.37
N PHE A 81 0.01 -5.08 -6.03
CA PHE A 81 -1.01 -4.33 -6.74
C PHE A 81 -0.58 -4.09 -8.19
N ASP A 82 0.71 -3.82 -8.38
CA ASP A 82 1.34 -3.75 -9.70
C ASP A 82 1.68 -5.15 -10.20
N GLY A 83 1.13 -5.50 -11.37
CA GLY A 83 1.45 -6.75 -12.06
C GLY A 83 0.90 -8.03 -11.42
N GLY A 84 0.33 -7.98 -10.22
CA GLY A 84 -0.41 -9.09 -9.61
C GLY A 84 0.44 -10.25 -9.10
N ALA A 85 1.76 -10.08 -8.98
CA ALA A 85 2.67 -11.13 -8.50
C ALA A 85 2.28 -11.56 -7.07
N ALA A 86 2.31 -12.86 -6.79
CA ALA A 86 1.90 -13.38 -5.49
C ALA A 86 2.91 -12.98 -4.38
N VAL A 87 2.37 -12.56 -3.23
CA VAL A 87 3.14 -12.25 -2.03
C VAL A 87 2.88 -13.32 -0.99
N LYS A 88 3.94 -13.82 -0.34
CA LYS A 88 3.79 -14.83 0.71
C LYS A 88 3.30 -14.16 1.99
N VAL A 89 2.32 -14.78 2.64
CA VAL A 89 1.77 -14.32 3.92
C VAL A 89 2.03 -15.39 4.97
N MET A 90 2.75 -15.05 6.02
CA MET A 90 2.91 -15.89 7.20
C MET A 90 2.24 -15.22 8.39
N ALA A 91 1.44 -15.97 9.12
CA ALA A 91 0.68 -15.40 10.22
C ALA A 91 1.27 -15.75 11.58
N GLY A 92 1.51 -14.72 12.39
CA GLY A 92 1.92 -14.81 13.79
C GLY A 92 0.78 -14.49 14.76
N LYS A 93 1.10 -14.38 16.05
CA LYS A 93 0.17 -13.93 17.09
C LYS A 93 0.08 -12.39 17.05
N GLY A 94 -1.05 -11.84 16.61
CA GLY A 94 -1.28 -10.38 16.53
C GLY A 94 -0.49 -9.66 15.43
N ARG A 95 0.06 -10.41 14.47
CA ARG A 95 0.82 -9.86 13.34
C ARG A 95 0.75 -10.79 12.14
N ILE A 96 0.94 -10.23 10.95
CA ILE A 96 1.24 -10.99 9.75
C ILE A 96 2.58 -10.51 9.17
N GLU A 97 3.25 -11.41 8.47
CA GLU A 97 4.48 -11.14 7.75
C GLU A 97 4.20 -11.30 6.25
N LEU A 98 4.59 -10.29 5.48
CA LEU A 98 4.64 -10.32 4.03
C LEU A 98 6.08 -10.60 3.61
N SER A 99 6.31 -11.59 2.75
CA SER A 99 7.65 -11.93 2.26
C SER A 99 7.68 -12.22 0.76
N GLY A 100 8.89 -12.14 0.19
CA GLY A 100 9.10 -12.24 -1.26
C GLY A 100 8.75 -10.95 -2.00
N LEU A 101 8.78 -9.82 -1.30
CA LEU A 101 8.55 -8.50 -1.89
C LEU A 101 9.79 -8.06 -2.66
N PRO A 102 9.65 -7.51 -3.88
CA PRO A 102 10.77 -6.88 -4.56
C PRO A 102 11.19 -5.62 -3.78
N PRO A 103 12.46 -5.17 -3.88
CA PRO A 103 12.89 -3.93 -3.24
C PRO A 103 12.01 -2.75 -3.68
N LEU A 104 11.68 -1.85 -2.74
CA LEU A 104 10.93 -0.61 -3.04
C LEU A 104 11.60 0.23 -4.14
N GLY A 105 12.95 0.22 -4.19
CA GLY A 105 13.72 0.91 -5.22
C GLY A 105 13.51 2.43 -5.15
N LYS A 106 13.12 3.04 -6.28
CA LYS A 106 12.84 4.48 -6.38
C LYS A 106 11.35 4.81 -6.23
N ALA A 107 10.49 3.80 -6.07
CA ALA A 107 9.06 4.02 -5.91
C ALA A 107 8.78 4.70 -4.57
N TRP A 108 7.77 5.57 -4.54
CA TRP A 108 7.31 6.21 -3.31
C TRP A 108 6.49 5.27 -2.43
N ASP A 109 5.83 4.31 -3.08
CA ASP A 109 4.88 3.40 -2.47
C ASP A 109 4.83 2.11 -3.29
N GLN A 110 5.06 0.98 -2.63
CA GLN A 110 4.82 -0.35 -3.16
C GLN A 110 3.56 -0.91 -2.51
N ILE A 111 2.51 -1.14 -3.30
CA ILE A 111 1.22 -1.55 -2.75
C ILE A 111 1.05 -3.07 -2.85
N VAL A 112 0.63 -3.69 -1.74
CA VAL A 112 0.17 -5.08 -1.69
C VAL A 112 -1.33 -5.11 -1.45
N ALA A 113 -2.08 -5.79 -2.31
CA ALA A 113 -3.50 -6.05 -2.12
C ALA A 113 -3.69 -7.37 -1.37
N LEU A 114 -4.32 -7.30 -0.20
CA LEU A 114 -4.79 -8.45 0.57
C LEU A 114 -6.30 -8.59 0.36
N GLU A 115 -6.70 -9.72 -0.23
CA GLU A 115 -8.11 -10.06 -0.38
C GLU A 115 -8.60 -10.81 0.85
N LEU A 116 -9.72 -10.36 1.41
CA LEU A 116 -10.37 -10.96 2.57
C LEU A 116 -11.51 -11.92 2.15
N ARG A 117 -11.75 -12.96 2.95
CA ARG A 117 -12.90 -13.87 2.87
C ARG A 117 -14.17 -13.18 3.35
#